data_AF-A0A5N5TBJ0-F1
#
_entry.id   AF-A0A5N5TBJ0-F1
#
_cell.length_a   1.000
_cell.length_b   1.000
_cell.length_c   1.000
_cell.angle_alpha   90.00
_cell.angle_beta   90.00
_cell.angle_gamma   90.00
#
_symmetry.space_group_name_H-M   'P 1'
#
loop_
_entity.id
_entity.type
_entity.pdbx_description
1 polymer ?
#
loop_
_entity_poly.entity_id
_entity_poly.type
_entity_poly.pdbx_seq_one_letter_code
_entity_poly.pdbx_strand_id
1 'polypeptide(L)'
;MLHKENSCVLCDKQAEQRCGNCLVARYCSREHQKEHWKVHKACCFPCRIEHDKILGRHLIASRDIKAGETIISEAPVVVGPQNYTKPMCLGCNSDSVKFKCNSCGFLLCSSDCPGSINHQRECQLIQQGGKKANIKVVDKVNPIYQCITPLRCLWMKEKAKQKWEILMAMEDHLAERKKCERYHEVQILEYRSIQGLHFGWENII
;
A
#
# COMPACT_ATOMS: atom_id res chain seq x y z
N MET A 1 1.45 -16.94 -8.49
CA MET A 1 0.87 -18.03 -9.32
C MET A 1 1.46 -19.33 -8.83
N LEU A 2 0.63 -20.30 -8.48
CA LEU A 2 1.08 -21.65 -8.17
C LEU A 2 1.36 -22.34 -9.52
N HIS A 3 2.63 -22.56 -9.84
CA HIS A 3 3.00 -23.30 -11.04
C HIS A 3 2.95 -24.80 -10.72
N LYS A 4 2.26 -25.58 -11.54
CA LYS A 4 2.31 -27.05 -11.43
C LYS A 4 3.74 -27.53 -11.64
N GLU A 5 4.18 -28.45 -10.80
CA GLU A 5 5.51 -29.03 -10.93
C GLU A 5 5.68 -29.70 -12.29
N ASN A 6 6.81 -29.43 -12.94
CA ASN A 6 7.21 -30.02 -14.23
C ASN A 6 6.27 -29.76 -15.43
N SER A 7 5.36 -28.78 -15.38
CA SER A 7 4.48 -28.44 -16.52
C SER A 7 4.79 -27.07 -17.14
N CYS A 8 4.51 -26.97 -18.45
CA CYS A 8 4.63 -25.72 -19.18
C CYS A 8 3.51 -24.77 -18.76
N VAL A 9 3.88 -23.53 -18.42
CA VAL A 9 2.93 -22.51 -17.96
C VAL A 9 1.89 -22.07 -19.00
N LEU A 10 2.06 -22.40 -20.28
CA LEU A 10 1.12 -22.03 -21.34
C LEU A 10 0.22 -23.19 -21.80
N CYS A 11 0.71 -24.43 -21.77
CA CYS A 11 0.01 -25.56 -22.39
C CYS A 11 -0.10 -26.80 -21.48
N ASP A 12 0.40 -26.72 -20.25
CA ASP A 12 0.40 -27.78 -19.24
C ASP A 12 1.11 -29.09 -19.61
N LYS A 13 1.74 -29.19 -20.79
CA LYS A 13 2.59 -30.32 -21.16
C LYS A 13 3.85 -30.39 -20.31
N GLN A 14 4.48 -31.56 -20.23
CA GLN A 14 5.75 -31.76 -19.54
C GLN A 14 6.80 -30.73 -20.01
N ALA A 15 7.48 -30.11 -19.05
CA ALA A 15 8.42 -29.04 -19.26
C ALA A 15 9.67 -29.18 -18.39
N GLU A 16 10.81 -29.30 -19.05
CA GLU A 16 12.12 -29.38 -18.41
C GLU A 16 12.85 -28.03 -18.39
N GLN A 17 12.56 -27.15 -19.37
CA GLN A 17 13.22 -25.85 -19.47
C GLN A 17 12.66 -24.90 -18.42
N ARG A 18 13.54 -24.32 -17.60
CA ARG A 18 13.20 -23.31 -16.60
C ARG A 18 13.57 -21.92 -17.12
N CYS A 19 12.82 -20.90 -16.71
CA CYS A 19 13.24 -19.52 -16.91
C CYS A 19 14.60 -19.29 -16.24
N GLY A 20 15.61 -18.84 -17.01
CA GLY A 20 16.97 -18.65 -16.48
C GLY A 20 17.10 -17.62 -15.36
N ASN A 21 16.16 -16.69 -15.22
CA ASN A 21 16.18 -15.71 -14.14
C ASN A 21 15.50 -16.24 -12.86
N CYS A 22 14.23 -16.61 -12.91
CA CYS A 22 13.52 -17.02 -11.69
C CYS A 22 13.71 -18.49 -11.34
N LEU A 23 14.08 -19.37 -12.27
CA LEU A 23 14.03 -20.84 -12.15
C LEU A 23 12.65 -21.42 -11.72
N VAL A 24 11.60 -20.60 -11.61
CA VAL A 24 10.25 -21.01 -11.20
C VAL A 24 9.41 -21.41 -12.42
N ALA A 25 9.23 -20.49 -13.37
CA ALA A 25 8.40 -20.75 -14.54
C ALA A 25 9.07 -21.76 -15.47
N ARG A 26 8.27 -22.72 -15.98
CA ARG A 26 8.73 -23.79 -16.86
C ARG A 26 8.06 -23.76 -18.23
N TYR A 27 8.79 -24.21 -19.24
CA TYR A 27 8.37 -24.18 -20.63
C TYR A 27 8.76 -25.48 -21.34
N CYS A 28 7.88 -25.99 -22.20
CA CYS A 28 8.22 -27.12 -23.05
C CYS A 28 9.06 -26.70 -24.26
N SER A 29 9.11 -25.40 -24.59
CA SER A 29 9.94 -24.85 -25.67
C SER A 29 10.26 -23.37 -25.46
N ARG A 30 11.22 -22.85 -26.24
CA ARG A 30 11.63 -21.43 -26.22
C ARG A 30 10.52 -20.51 -26.72
N GLU A 31 9.68 -20.99 -27.63
CA GLU A 31 8.56 -20.26 -28.21
C GLU A 31 7.53 -19.93 -27.13
N HIS A 32 7.17 -20.91 -26.30
CA HIS A 32 6.25 -20.70 -25.17
C HIS A 32 6.84 -19.74 -24.12
N GLN A 33 8.16 -19.78 -23.89
CA GLN A 33 8.80 -18.79 -23.03
C GLN A 33 8.68 -17.37 -23.59
N LYS A 34 8.98 -17.18 -24.88
CA LYS A 34 8.88 -15.86 -25.54
C LYS A 34 7.45 -15.32 -25.53
N GLU A 35 6.47 -16.18 -25.74
CA GLU A 35 5.06 -15.83 -25.69
C GLU A 35 4.62 -15.40 -24.28
N HIS A 36 4.96 -16.19 -23.25
CA HIS A 36 4.62 -15.87 -21.87
C HIS A 36 5.40 -14.67 -21.31
N TRP A 37 6.57 -14.35 -21.88
CA TRP A 37 7.45 -13.28 -21.38
C TRP A 37 6.76 -11.93 -21.23
N LYS A 38 5.77 -11.64 -22.10
CA LYS A 38 4.98 -10.40 -22.05
C LYS A 38 4.30 -10.18 -20.68
N VAL A 39 3.89 -11.26 -20.04
CA VAL A 39 3.25 -11.27 -18.71
C VAL A 39 4.27 -11.61 -17.62
N HIS A 40 5.11 -12.64 -17.86
CA HIS A 40 6.03 -13.16 -16.86
C HIS A 40 7.05 -12.14 -16.37
N LYS A 41 7.53 -11.24 -17.24
CA LYS A 41 8.58 -10.27 -16.88
C LYS A 41 8.21 -9.41 -15.64
N ALA A 42 6.93 -9.14 -15.43
CA ALA A 42 6.44 -8.36 -14.29
C ALA A 42 6.46 -9.13 -12.97
N CYS A 43 6.54 -10.47 -13.02
CA CYS A 43 6.59 -11.35 -11.86
C CYS A 43 7.78 -12.31 -11.89
N CYS A 44 8.82 -11.99 -12.67
CA CYS A 44 10.02 -12.80 -12.83
C CYS A 44 11.08 -12.39 -11.80
N PHE A 45 10.96 -12.91 -10.57
CA PHE A 45 11.91 -12.70 -9.49
C PHE A 45 12.45 -14.05 -8.98
N PRO A 46 13.66 -14.11 -8.39
CA PRO A 46 14.29 -15.35 -7.93
C PRO A 46 13.69 -15.89 -6.63
N CYS A 47 12.36 -15.84 -6.51
CA CYS A 47 11.61 -16.40 -5.39
C CYS A 47 10.36 -17.12 -5.85
N ARG A 48 9.90 -18.07 -5.04
CA ARG A 48 8.57 -18.68 -5.14
C ARG A 48 7.81 -18.49 -3.83
N ILE A 49 6.49 -18.54 -3.92
CA ILE A 49 5.61 -18.48 -2.75
C ILE A 49 5.41 -19.90 -2.23
N GLU A 50 5.62 -20.08 -0.94
CA GLU A 50 5.30 -21.30 -0.19
C GLU A 50 4.33 -20.98 0.95
N HIS A 51 3.84 -22.03 1.61
CA HIS A 51 2.94 -21.90 2.74
C HIS A 51 3.31 -22.89 3.85
N ASP A 52 3.33 -22.42 5.09
CA ASP A 52 3.42 -23.28 6.26
C ASP A 52 2.52 -22.77 7.40
N LYS A 53 2.34 -23.62 8.42
CA LYS A 53 1.41 -23.39 9.53
C LYS A 53 1.82 -22.26 10.48
N ILE A 54 3.09 -21.89 10.50
CA ILE A 54 3.68 -20.90 11.41
C ILE A 54 3.78 -19.55 10.72
N LEU A 55 4.36 -19.49 9.52
CA LEU A 55 4.61 -18.24 8.81
C LEU A 55 3.46 -17.82 7.88
N GLY A 56 2.53 -18.73 7.59
CA GLY A 56 1.54 -18.51 6.55
C GLY A 56 2.21 -18.46 5.17
N ARG A 57 1.76 -17.56 4.29
CA ARG A 57 2.36 -17.39 2.95
C ARG A 57 3.68 -16.65 3.07
N HIS A 58 4.74 -17.23 2.53
CA HIS A 58 6.08 -16.66 2.60
C HIS A 58 6.83 -16.87 1.28
N LEU A 59 7.91 -16.10 1.09
CA LEU A 59 8.78 -16.24 -0.07
C LEU A 59 10.01 -17.06 0.29
N ILE A 60 10.38 -17.97 -0.60
CA ILE A 60 11.66 -18.68 -0.54
C ILE A 60 12.44 -18.47 -1.83
N ALA A 61 13.76 -18.42 -1.71
CA ALA A 61 14.64 -18.32 -2.87
C ALA A 61 14.46 -19.54 -3.78
N SER A 62 14.40 -19.30 -5.09
CA SER A 62 14.31 -20.36 -6.11
C SER A 62 15.66 -20.72 -6.73
N ARG A 63 16.69 -19.94 -6.43
CA ARG A 63 18.09 -20.13 -6.81
C ARG A 63 19.01 -19.36 -5.85
N ASP A 64 20.31 -19.51 -6.03
CA ASP A 64 21.29 -18.66 -5.38
C ASP A 64 21.13 -17.20 -5.83
N ILE A 65 21.17 -16.29 -4.85
CA ILE A 65 21.03 -14.84 -5.03
C ILE A 65 22.35 -14.21 -4.61
N LYS A 66 22.95 -13.40 -5.49
CA LYS A 66 24.24 -12.75 -5.19
C LYS A 66 24.05 -11.57 -4.27
N ALA A 67 25.08 -11.24 -3.48
CA ALA A 67 25.08 -10.02 -2.68
C ALA A 67 24.87 -8.78 -3.57
N GLY A 68 23.95 -7.90 -3.17
CA GLY A 68 23.58 -6.70 -3.92
C GLY A 68 22.59 -6.91 -5.07
N GLU A 69 22.18 -8.15 -5.35
CA GLU A 69 21.17 -8.44 -6.38
C GLU A 69 19.77 -7.96 -5.94
N THR A 70 19.03 -7.34 -6.86
CA THR A 70 17.63 -6.94 -6.61
C THR A 70 16.72 -8.17 -6.70
N ILE A 71 16.07 -8.52 -5.58
CA ILE A 71 15.15 -9.66 -5.51
C ILE A 71 13.76 -9.26 -6.01
N ILE A 72 13.19 -8.18 -5.46
CA ILE A 72 11.84 -7.68 -5.79
C ILE A 72 11.91 -6.16 -5.93
N SER A 73 11.17 -5.64 -6.90
CA SER A 73 10.90 -4.21 -7.04
C SER A 73 9.43 -4.05 -7.39
N GLU A 74 8.69 -3.31 -6.57
CA GLU A 74 7.26 -3.10 -6.76
C GLU A 74 6.88 -1.66 -6.41
N ALA A 75 5.79 -1.17 -7.02
CA ALA A 75 5.21 0.11 -6.66
C ALA A 75 4.28 -0.09 -5.44
N PRO A 76 4.23 0.88 -4.50
CA PRO A 76 3.37 0.77 -3.33
C PRO A 76 1.88 0.71 -3.72
N VAL A 77 1.11 -0.10 -2.97
CA VAL A 77 -0.35 -0.15 -3.12
C VAL A 77 -0.95 1.20 -2.74
N VAL A 78 -0.59 1.69 -1.55
CA VAL A 78 -0.94 3.02 -1.02
C VAL A 78 0.31 3.68 -0.47
N VAL A 79 0.35 5.01 -0.52
CA VAL A 79 1.34 5.82 0.19
C VAL A 79 0.57 6.81 1.05
N GLY A 80 1.02 7.03 2.29
CA GLY A 80 0.46 8.06 3.14
C GLY A 80 1.15 8.19 4.49
N PRO A 81 0.65 9.13 5.31
CA PRO A 81 1.19 9.36 6.64
C PRO A 81 1.08 8.12 7.53
N GLN A 82 2.07 7.91 8.40
CA GLN A 82 2.04 6.82 9.38
C GLN A 82 1.02 7.10 10.49
N ASN A 83 0.54 6.02 11.12
CA ASN A 83 -0.20 6.13 12.37
C ASN A 83 0.73 6.72 13.43
N TYR A 84 0.32 7.84 14.04
CA TYR A 84 1.14 8.64 14.96
C TYR A 84 2.28 9.42 14.29
N THR A 85 1.93 10.45 13.51
CA THR A 85 2.90 11.31 12.81
C THR A 85 2.68 12.79 13.08
N LYS A 86 3.77 13.56 12.96
CA LYS A 86 3.70 15.02 12.87
C LYS A 86 3.06 15.45 11.55
N PRO A 87 2.42 16.62 11.48
CA PRO A 87 1.96 17.19 10.23
C PRO A 87 3.04 17.21 9.15
N MET A 88 2.67 16.71 7.98
CA MET A 88 3.54 16.61 6.81
C MET A 88 2.79 17.01 5.54
N CYS A 89 3.51 17.16 4.43
CA CYS A 89 2.93 17.46 3.14
C CYS A 89 2.09 16.28 2.66
N LEU A 90 0.79 16.47 2.43
CA LEU A 90 -0.05 15.39 1.90
C LEU A 90 0.15 15.13 0.39
N GLY A 91 0.82 16.03 -0.32
CA GLY A 91 1.14 15.83 -1.74
C GLY A 91 2.31 14.88 -2.00
N CYS A 92 3.38 14.97 -1.20
CA CYS A 92 4.62 14.22 -1.42
C CYS A 92 5.19 13.53 -0.17
N ASN A 93 4.55 13.69 1.00
CA ASN A 93 4.99 13.17 2.29
C ASN A 93 6.34 13.76 2.80
N SER A 94 6.74 14.94 2.31
CA SER A 94 7.83 15.71 2.92
C SER A 94 7.41 16.31 4.25
N ASP A 95 8.33 16.35 5.21
CA ASP A 95 8.23 17.07 6.48
C ASP A 95 8.38 18.59 6.34
N SER A 96 8.89 19.07 5.20
CA SER A 96 9.20 20.48 4.91
C SER A 96 7.95 21.27 4.50
N VAL A 97 6.92 21.23 5.34
CA VAL A 97 5.65 21.93 5.14
C VAL A 97 5.85 23.45 5.16
N LYS A 98 5.21 24.15 4.23
CA LYS A 98 5.37 25.62 4.07
C LYS A 98 4.05 26.37 4.15
N PHE A 99 2.96 25.77 3.70
CA PHE A 99 1.66 26.44 3.64
C PHE A 99 0.50 25.46 3.80
N LYS A 100 -0.69 26.01 4.07
CA LYS A 100 -1.96 25.26 4.11
C LYS A 100 -2.62 25.27 2.74
N CYS A 101 -3.15 24.14 2.31
CA CYS A 101 -3.99 24.04 1.14
C CYS A 101 -5.24 24.92 1.31
N ASN A 102 -5.49 25.81 0.35
CA ASN A 102 -6.60 26.75 0.42
C ASN A 102 -7.97 26.05 0.44
N SER A 103 -8.09 24.86 -0.16
CA SER A 103 -9.37 24.14 -0.25
C SER A 103 -9.68 23.33 1.02
N CYS A 104 -8.73 22.56 1.52
CA CYS A 104 -8.97 21.62 2.62
C CYS A 104 -8.23 21.95 3.94
N GLY A 105 -7.28 22.88 3.96
CA GLY A 105 -6.54 23.30 5.16
C GLY A 105 -5.34 22.41 5.56
N PHE A 106 -5.10 21.29 4.88
CA PHE A 106 -3.94 20.43 5.12
C PHE A 106 -2.62 21.05 4.66
N LEU A 107 -1.50 20.61 5.25
CA LEU A 107 -0.20 21.19 4.95
C LEU A 107 0.41 20.65 3.65
N LEU A 108 1.13 21.52 2.94
CA LEU A 108 1.82 21.27 1.67
C LEU A 108 3.20 21.95 1.65
N CYS A 109 4.12 21.45 0.83
CA CYS A 109 5.52 21.94 0.77
C CYS A 109 5.89 22.72 -0.51
N SER A 110 5.14 22.56 -1.61
CA SER A 110 5.40 23.21 -2.89
C SER A 110 4.11 23.52 -3.65
N SER A 111 4.18 24.42 -4.63
CA SER A 111 3.08 24.82 -5.51
C SER A 111 2.45 23.67 -6.30
N ASP A 112 3.17 22.56 -6.46
CA ASP A 112 2.68 21.39 -7.21
C ASP A 112 1.88 20.43 -6.32
N CYS A 113 2.12 20.45 -5.02
CA CYS A 113 1.47 19.55 -4.06
C CYS A 113 -0.05 19.68 -3.96
N PRO A 114 -0.70 20.85 -4.16
CA PRO A 114 -2.16 20.94 -4.29
C PRO A 114 -2.72 20.06 -5.40
N GLY A 115 -1.98 19.92 -6.51
CA GLY A 115 -2.36 19.10 -7.67
C GLY A 115 -1.89 17.65 -7.59
N SER A 116 -1.22 17.22 -6.50
CA SER A 116 -0.74 15.84 -6.39
C SER A 116 -1.88 14.84 -6.30
N ILE A 117 -1.77 13.74 -7.05
CA ILE A 117 -2.72 12.62 -7.01
C ILE A 117 -2.89 12.05 -5.59
N ASN A 118 -1.85 12.13 -4.77
CA ASN A 118 -1.89 11.68 -3.38
C ASN A 118 -2.75 12.60 -2.51
N HIS A 119 -2.89 13.89 -2.84
CA HIS A 119 -3.60 14.88 -2.03
C HIS A 119 -5.06 15.10 -2.45
N GLN A 120 -5.32 15.02 -3.76
CA GLN A 120 -6.59 15.48 -4.36
C GLN A 120 -7.84 14.87 -3.72
N ARG A 121 -7.79 13.59 -3.33
CA ARG A 121 -8.98 12.85 -2.87
C ARG A 121 -9.42 13.29 -1.48
N GLU A 122 -8.53 13.26 -0.49
CA GLU A 122 -8.86 13.77 0.84
C GLU A 122 -9.17 15.27 0.80
N CYS A 123 -8.54 16.02 -0.11
CA CYS A 123 -8.82 17.43 -0.30
C CYS A 123 -10.28 17.67 -0.72
N GLN A 124 -10.76 16.92 -1.72
CA GLN A 124 -12.13 16.96 -2.19
C GLN A 124 -13.13 16.54 -1.11
N LEU A 125 -12.84 15.45 -0.38
CA LEU A 125 -13.71 14.97 0.70
C LEU A 125 -13.88 16.02 1.80
N ILE A 126 -12.80 16.68 2.21
CA ILE A 126 -12.86 17.73 3.23
C ILE A 126 -13.59 18.98 2.73
N GLN A 127 -13.39 19.33 1.47
CA GLN A 127 -14.11 20.44 0.86
C GLN A 127 -15.62 20.17 0.86
N GLN A 128 -16.05 18.95 0.54
CA GLN A 128 -17.45 18.53 0.58
C GLN A 128 -18.02 18.53 2.00
N GLY A 129 -17.21 18.19 3.00
CA GLY A 129 -17.59 18.27 4.42
C GLY A 129 -17.72 19.70 4.97
N GLY A 130 -17.33 20.73 4.21
CA GLY A 130 -17.54 22.15 4.55
C GLY A 130 -16.65 22.70 5.67
N LYS A 131 -15.81 21.87 6.30
CA LYS A 131 -14.91 22.28 7.40
C LYS A 131 -13.46 21.94 7.07
N LYS A 132 -12.61 22.96 6.92
CA LYS A 132 -11.17 22.78 6.66
C LYS A 132 -10.45 22.18 7.87
N ALA A 133 -9.39 21.42 7.60
CA ALA A 133 -8.44 20.96 8.61
C ALA A 133 -7.82 22.15 9.35
N ASN A 134 -7.85 22.10 10.69
CA ASN A 134 -7.31 23.16 11.54
C ASN A 134 -6.00 22.72 12.22
N ILE A 135 -4.91 22.71 11.45
CA ILE A 135 -3.60 22.32 11.96
C ILE A 135 -2.90 23.54 12.56
N LYS A 136 -2.72 23.55 13.88
CA LYS A 136 -2.10 24.66 14.62
C LYS A 136 -0.64 24.41 14.97
N VAL A 137 -0.29 23.17 15.31
CA VAL A 137 1.04 22.77 15.76
C VAL A 137 1.60 21.75 14.78
N VAL A 138 2.80 22.03 14.24
CA VAL A 138 3.47 21.18 13.23
C VAL A 138 4.53 20.26 13.84
N ASP A 139 5.06 20.60 15.01
CA ASP A 139 6.14 19.83 15.64
C ASP A 139 5.66 18.71 16.57
N LYS A 140 4.35 18.60 16.77
CA LYS A 140 3.70 17.57 17.59
C LYS A 140 2.87 16.64 16.71
N VAL A 141 2.65 15.43 17.20
CA VAL A 141 1.73 14.49 16.54
C VAL A 141 0.37 15.14 16.39
N ASN A 142 -0.22 14.99 15.20
CA ASN A 142 -1.55 15.48 14.92
C ASN A 142 -2.48 14.33 14.51
N PRO A 143 -3.49 14.00 15.32
CA PRO A 143 -4.40 12.88 15.06
C PRO A 143 -5.10 12.93 13.70
N ILE A 144 -5.35 14.13 13.14
CA ILE A 144 -6.05 14.27 11.85
C ILE A 144 -5.31 13.57 10.69
N TYR A 145 -3.98 13.42 10.79
CA TYR A 145 -3.19 12.72 9.77
C TYR A 145 -3.39 11.20 9.81
N GLN A 146 -3.83 10.63 10.94
CA GLN A 146 -3.97 9.19 11.13
C GLN A 146 -5.06 8.61 10.21
N CYS A 147 -6.12 9.37 9.94
CA CYS A 147 -7.19 8.90 9.06
C CYS A 147 -6.85 8.96 7.57
N ILE A 148 -5.77 9.65 7.16
CA ILE A 148 -5.49 9.90 5.73
C ILE A 148 -5.13 8.62 4.98
N THR A 149 -4.25 7.79 5.53
CA THR A 149 -3.88 6.52 4.89
C THR A 149 -5.06 5.54 4.83
N PRO A 150 -5.84 5.32 5.91
CA PRO A 150 -7.09 4.57 5.83
C PRO A 150 -8.08 5.10 4.79
N LEU A 151 -8.27 6.42 4.69
CA LEU A 151 -9.14 7.02 3.67
C LEU A 151 -8.64 6.72 2.24
N ARG A 152 -7.33 6.82 2.00
CA ARG A 152 -6.72 6.45 0.71
C ARG A 152 -6.91 4.97 0.39
N CYS A 153 -6.82 4.08 1.38
CA CYS A 153 -7.13 2.66 1.24
C CYS A 153 -8.60 2.42 0.86
N LEU A 154 -9.53 3.02 1.62
CA LEU A 154 -10.97 2.86 1.40
C LEU A 154 -11.42 3.35 0.02
N TRP A 155 -10.79 4.41 -0.49
CA TRP A 155 -11.03 4.90 -1.85
C TRP A 155 -10.77 3.84 -2.95
N MET A 156 -9.82 2.93 -2.74
CA MET A 156 -9.50 1.89 -3.72
C MET A 156 -10.64 0.91 -3.94
N LYS A 157 -11.51 0.73 -2.94
CA LYS A 157 -12.69 -0.14 -3.03
C LYS A 157 -13.57 0.21 -4.22
N GLU A 158 -13.67 1.50 -4.57
CA GLU A 158 -14.53 1.99 -5.64
C GLU A 158 -13.81 2.16 -6.98
N LYS A 159 -12.53 2.56 -6.96
CA LYS A 159 -11.81 3.01 -8.17
C LYS A 159 -10.65 2.12 -8.59
N ALA A 160 -10.21 1.19 -7.75
CA ALA A 160 -9.05 0.34 -8.01
C ALA A 160 -9.24 -1.07 -7.41
N LYS A 161 -10.28 -1.78 -7.89
CA LYS A 161 -10.69 -3.10 -7.37
C LYS A 161 -9.53 -4.10 -7.21
N GLN A 162 -8.63 -4.18 -8.19
CA GLN A 162 -7.46 -5.07 -8.11
C GLN A 162 -6.50 -4.71 -6.96
N LYS A 163 -6.24 -3.41 -6.74
CA LYS A 163 -5.42 -2.95 -5.61
C LYS A 163 -6.12 -3.20 -4.28
N TRP A 164 -7.44 -3.02 -4.25
CA TRP A 164 -8.27 -3.34 -3.09
C TRP A 164 -8.22 -4.84 -2.74
N GLU A 165 -8.29 -5.72 -3.75
CA GLU A 165 -8.14 -7.16 -3.56
C GLU A 165 -6.76 -7.53 -2.99
N ILE A 166 -5.69 -6.89 -3.47
CA ILE A 166 -4.33 -7.06 -2.91
C ILE A 166 -4.30 -6.61 -1.44
N LEU A 167 -4.83 -5.43 -1.14
CA LEU A 167 -4.87 -4.89 0.23
C LEU A 167 -5.65 -5.80 1.18
N MET A 168 -6.84 -6.26 0.76
CA MET A 168 -7.70 -7.13 1.55
C MET A 168 -7.14 -8.55 1.70
N ALA A 169 -6.21 -8.96 0.85
CA ALA A 169 -5.51 -10.23 0.97
C ALA A 169 -4.30 -10.15 1.93
N MET A 170 -3.95 -8.99 2.48
CA MET A 170 -2.85 -8.85 3.45
C MET A 170 -3.26 -9.43 4.82
N GLU A 171 -2.28 -9.99 5.53
CA GLU A 171 -2.48 -10.47 6.90
C GLU A 171 -2.70 -9.28 7.85
N ASP A 172 -3.77 -9.34 8.64
CA ASP A 172 -4.16 -8.25 9.53
C ASP A 172 -3.76 -8.50 10.98
N HIS A 173 -3.52 -9.75 11.39
CA HIS A 173 -3.30 -10.13 12.79
C HIS A 173 -4.35 -9.54 13.74
N LEU A 174 -5.60 -9.41 13.30
CA LEU A 174 -6.65 -8.69 14.04
C LEU A 174 -6.96 -9.35 15.39
N ALA A 175 -6.92 -10.68 15.45
CA ALA A 175 -7.17 -11.44 16.68
C ALA A 175 -6.08 -11.16 17.73
N GLU A 176 -4.83 -11.01 17.32
CA GLU A 176 -3.69 -10.67 18.17
C GLU A 176 -3.72 -9.19 18.55
N ARG A 177 -3.99 -8.30 17.59
CA ARG A 177 -4.05 -6.84 17.83
C ARG A 177 -5.13 -6.49 18.86
N LYS A 178 -6.30 -7.14 18.82
CA LYS A 178 -7.37 -6.94 19.81
C LYS A 178 -6.94 -7.23 21.26
N LYS A 179 -5.88 -8.00 21.47
CA LYS A 179 -5.32 -8.27 22.81
C LYS A 179 -4.39 -7.16 23.31
N CYS A 180 -4.01 -6.23 22.44
CA CYS A 180 -3.13 -5.11 22.76
C CYS A 180 -3.94 -3.86 23.15
N GLU A 181 -3.52 -3.15 24.20
CA GLU A 181 -4.13 -1.90 24.63
C GLU A 181 -4.14 -0.83 23.52
N ARG A 182 -3.04 -0.74 22.77
CA ARG A 182 -2.87 0.19 21.65
C ARG A 182 -3.94 0.06 20.57
N TYR A 183 -4.51 -1.13 20.37
CA TYR A 183 -5.60 -1.32 19.40
C TYR A 183 -6.82 -0.47 19.73
N HIS A 184 -7.18 -0.40 21.01
CA HIS A 184 -8.34 0.36 21.48
C HIS A 184 -8.10 1.87 21.41
N GLU A 185 -6.89 2.33 21.75
CA GLU A 185 -6.51 3.75 21.65
C GLU A 185 -6.58 4.27 20.20
N VAL A 186 -5.99 3.52 19.26
CA VAL A 186 -5.98 3.90 17.84
C VAL A 186 -7.39 3.91 17.26
N GLN A 187 -8.24 2.93 17.60
CA GLN A 187 -9.62 2.88 17.12
C GLN A 187 -10.42 4.12 17.55
N ILE A 188 -10.25 4.57 18.80
CA ILE A 188 -10.90 5.77 19.33
C ILE A 188 -10.41 7.02 18.58
N LEU A 189 -9.09 7.17 18.39
CA LEU A 189 -8.50 8.34 17.73
C LEU A 189 -8.86 8.43 16.24
N GLU A 190 -8.87 7.31 15.53
CA GLU A 190 -9.27 7.24 14.12
C GLU A 190 -10.76 7.57 13.96
N TYR A 191 -11.63 6.99 14.79
CA TYR A 191 -13.06 7.27 14.79
C TYR A 191 -13.34 8.75 15.06
N ARG A 192 -12.71 9.31 16.11
CA ARG A 192 -12.80 10.73 16.44
C ARG A 192 -12.32 11.62 15.29
N SER A 193 -11.20 11.28 14.66
CA SER A 193 -10.67 12.04 13.51
C SER A 193 -11.64 12.02 12.32
N ILE A 194 -12.24 10.86 12.03
CA ILE A 194 -13.26 10.73 10.97
C ILE A 194 -14.52 11.52 11.32
N GLN A 195 -14.99 11.47 12.56
CA GLN A 195 -16.10 12.30 13.03
C GLN A 195 -15.80 13.80 12.92
N GLY A 196 -14.57 14.21 13.24
CA GLY A 196 -14.12 15.60 13.12
C GLY A 196 -14.16 16.12 11.68
N LEU A 197 -13.92 15.24 10.70
CA LEU A 197 -14.06 15.55 9.29
C LEU A 197 -15.52 15.77 8.85
N HIS A 198 -16.50 15.16 9.51
CA HIS A 198 -17.93 15.26 9.17
C HIS A 198 -18.70 16.29 10.02
N PHE A 199 -18.41 16.40 11.32
CA PHE A 199 -19.20 17.19 12.27
C PHE A 199 -18.44 18.40 12.84
N GLY A 200 -17.14 18.50 12.59
CA GLY A 200 -16.27 19.58 13.09
C GLY A 200 -15.55 19.25 14.39
N TRP A 201 -14.50 20.05 14.66
CA TRP A 201 -13.47 19.77 15.65
C TRP A 201 -13.77 20.28 17.07
N GLU A 202 -14.94 20.88 17.28
CA GLU A 202 -15.28 21.59 18.53
C GLU A 202 -15.57 20.64 19.71
N ASN A 203 -15.79 19.35 19.44
CA ASN A 203 -16.13 18.33 20.45
C ASN A 203 -15.11 17.17 20.55
N ILE A 204 -13.89 17.36 20.04
CA ILE A 204 -12.87 16.31 19.99
C ILE A 204 -11.62 16.78 20.75
N ILE A 205 -11.76 16.87 22.08
CA ILE A 205 -10.66 16.86 23.05
C ILE A 205 -11.06 15.85 24.11
#